data_AF-A0A948SCE2-F1
#
_entry.id   AF-A0A948SCE2-F1
#
_cell.length_a   1.000
_cell.length_b   1.000
_cell.length_c   1.000
_cell.angle_alpha   90.00
_cell.angle_beta   90.00
_cell.angle_gamma   90.00
#
_symmetry.space_group_name_H-M   'P 1'
#
loop_
_entity.id
_entity.type
_entity.pdbx_description
1 polymer ?
#
loop_
_entity_poly.entity_id
_entity_poly.type
_entity_poly.pdbx_seq_one_letter_code
_entity_poly.pdbx_strand_id
1 'polypeptide(L)'
;MEKPFWWLPERIIHPSFLSFSGALPPGFRVPLMSSVIALRGAAALSEFRTQRLLERLKTAWPAITGIESEHLYLVECATPLDAAESSRLNAVLEATDTAVDVAGAFIVAPRLGTISPWSSKATDILRHCGLGNVVRVERVTRFMPVAGKKNPSAAERGALATLLHDRMIET
;
A
#
# COMPACT_ATOMS: atom_id res chain seq x y z
N MET A 1 37.37 -26.80 -3.34
CA MET A 1 36.41 -26.60 -4.44
C MET A 1 35.03 -26.84 -3.88
N GLU A 2 34.05 -25.96 -3.81
CA GLU A 2 33.86 -24.53 -4.07
C GLU A 2 32.62 -24.20 -3.21
N LYS A 3 32.66 -23.13 -2.41
CA LYS A 3 31.49 -22.63 -1.66
C LYS A 3 30.94 -21.40 -2.39
N PRO A 4 29.61 -21.25 -2.54
CA PRO A 4 29.00 -19.95 -2.78
C PRO A 4 28.71 -19.23 -1.46
N PHE A 5 28.75 -17.91 -1.57
CA PHE A 5 29.05 -16.90 -0.57
C PHE A 5 27.78 -16.02 -0.42
N TRP A 6 27.08 -16.16 0.72
CA TRP A 6 26.07 -15.26 1.36
C TRP A 6 24.76 -14.85 0.64
N TRP A 7 23.69 -14.31 1.28
CA TRP A 7 23.36 -13.82 2.64
C TRP A 7 21.81 -13.95 2.85
N LEU A 8 21.37 -14.18 4.09
CA LEU A 8 20.01 -13.99 4.68
C LEU A 8 20.27 -13.35 6.07
N PRO A 9 19.35 -12.65 6.75
CA PRO A 9 18.34 -11.66 6.37
C PRO A 9 18.60 -10.30 7.09
N GLU A 10 18.09 -9.16 6.58
CA GLU A 10 18.20 -7.89 7.32
C GLU A 10 17.24 -7.83 8.52
N ARG A 11 17.84 -7.42 9.64
CA ARG A 11 17.28 -7.28 10.98
C ARG A 11 16.70 -5.88 11.17
N ILE A 12 15.58 -5.81 11.87
CA ILE A 12 15.28 -4.91 13.00
C ILE A 12 16.03 -3.56 12.98
N ILE A 13 15.35 -2.50 12.55
CA ILE A 13 15.81 -1.12 12.72
C ILE A 13 15.58 -0.73 14.19
N HIS A 14 16.67 -0.66 14.96
CA HIS A 14 16.71 0.02 16.26
C HIS A 14 17.21 1.46 16.02
N PRO A 15 16.58 2.51 16.56
CA PRO A 15 16.95 3.89 16.27
C PRO A 15 18.05 4.33 17.23
N SER A 16 19.31 4.08 16.93
CA SER A 16 20.46 4.74 17.59
C SER A 16 21.73 4.52 16.76
N PHE A 17 22.44 5.62 16.48
CA PHE A 17 23.76 5.73 15.86
C PHE A 17 23.84 5.72 14.33
N LEU A 18 23.91 6.93 13.76
CA LEU A 18 25.12 7.44 13.09
C LEU A 18 24.96 8.96 12.89
N SER A 19 25.59 9.74 13.78
CA SER A 19 25.93 11.14 13.49
C SER A 19 27.14 11.11 12.56
N PHE A 20 26.94 11.45 11.28
CA PHE A 20 28.04 11.63 10.34
C PHE A 20 28.55 13.07 10.46
N SER A 21 29.66 13.27 11.18
CA SER A 21 30.33 14.58 11.30
C SER A 21 31.39 14.71 10.21
N GLY A 22 30.94 14.92 8.99
CA GLY A 22 31.80 15.21 7.83
C GLY A 22 31.10 16.23 6.93
N ALA A 23 31.78 17.32 6.59
CA ALA A 23 31.23 18.34 5.69
C ALA A 23 30.97 17.73 4.30
N LEU A 24 29.73 17.81 3.82
CA LEU A 24 29.34 17.38 2.49
C LEU A 24 30.03 18.25 1.42
N PRO A 25 30.52 17.66 0.31
CA PRO A 25 31.16 18.42 -0.75
C PRO A 25 30.16 19.38 -1.42
N PRO A 26 30.60 20.59 -1.82
CA PRO A 26 29.74 21.56 -2.48
C PRO A 26 29.20 20.98 -3.80
N GLY A 27 27.88 20.81 -3.88
CA GLY A 27 27.19 20.16 -5.00
C GLY A 27 26.57 18.80 -4.69
N PHE A 28 26.83 18.22 -3.52
CA PHE A 28 26.12 17.02 -3.07
C PHE A 28 24.75 17.40 -2.48
N ARG A 29 23.69 17.28 -3.28
CA ARG A 29 22.34 17.21 -2.71
C ARG A 29 22.18 15.83 -2.07
N VAL A 30 21.74 15.79 -0.81
CA VAL A 30 21.01 14.63 -0.28
C VAL A 30 19.53 14.93 -0.49
N PRO A 31 18.85 14.43 -1.54
CA PRO A 31 17.42 14.65 -1.68
C PRO A 31 16.74 13.32 -1.44
N LEU A 32 16.41 12.98 -0.20
CA LEU A 32 15.50 11.89 0.11
C LEU A 32 14.94 12.07 1.52
N MET A 33 14.11 13.10 1.68
CA MET A 33 13.04 13.04 2.67
C MET A 33 11.72 12.99 1.92
N SER A 34 11.57 12.03 1.01
CA SER A 34 10.24 11.72 0.50
C SER A 34 9.47 11.00 1.61
N SER A 35 8.29 11.51 1.95
CA SER A 35 7.39 10.90 2.94
C SER A 35 6.29 10.17 2.19
N VAL A 36 6.01 8.91 2.58
CA VAL A 36 4.87 8.16 2.07
C VAL A 36 3.78 8.11 3.13
N ILE A 37 2.58 8.51 2.73
CA ILE A 37 1.37 8.49 3.57
C ILE A 37 0.41 7.49 2.94
N ALA A 38 -0.22 6.66 3.76
CA ALA A 38 -1.30 5.78 3.33
C ALA A 38 -2.63 6.34 3.85
N LEU A 39 -3.57 6.61 2.96
CA LEU A 39 -4.89 7.16 3.29
C LEU A 39 -5.98 6.15 2.94
N ARG A 40 -7.01 6.03 3.78
CA ARG A 40 -8.17 5.17 3.54
C ARG A 40 -9.13 5.86 2.60
N GLY A 41 -9.60 5.12 1.59
CA GLY A 41 -10.65 5.54 0.67
C GLY A 41 -11.94 4.77 0.90
N ALA A 42 -12.84 4.85 -0.09
CA ALA A 42 -14.13 4.16 -0.09
C ALA A 42 -14.00 2.63 -0.24
N ALA A 43 -15.13 1.94 -0.08
CA ALA A 43 -15.22 0.51 -0.35
C ALA A 43 -14.80 0.21 -1.81
N ALA A 44 -13.92 -0.79 -2.00
CA ALA A 44 -13.36 -1.10 -3.32
C ALA A 44 -14.32 -1.92 -4.20
N LEU A 45 -15.22 -2.68 -3.58
CA LEU A 45 -16.19 -3.54 -4.26
C LEU A 45 -17.62 -3.15 -3.87
N SER A 46 -18.55 -3.27 -4.83
CA SER A 46 -19.98 -3.24 -4.54
C SER A 46 -20.40 -4.51 -3.80
N GLU A 47 -21.53 -4.46 -3.09
CA GLU A 47 -22.08 -5.60 -2.35
C GLU A 47 -22.20 -6.87 -3.22
N PHE A 48 -22.70 -6.74 -4.45
CA PHE A 48 -22.76 -7.85 -5.39
C PHE A 48 -21.39 -8.46 -5.73
N ARG A 49 -20.37 -7.61 -5.94
CA ARG A 49 -19.00 -8.08 -6.22
C ARG A 49 -18.36 -8.71 -4.99
N THR A 50 -18.60 -8.15 -3.82
CA THR A 50 -18.19 -8.70 -2.52
C THR A 50 -18.75 -10.10 -2.33
N GLN A 51 -20.05 -10.29 -2.54
CA GLN A 51 -20.69 -11.60 -2.40
C GLN A 51 -20.13 -12.62 -3.41
N ARG A 52 -19.96 -12.21 -4.67
CA ARG A 52 -19.37 -13.09 -5.70
C ARG A 52 -17.93 -13.48 -5.36
N LEU A 53 -17.14 -12.55 -4.82
CA LEU A 53 -15.78 -12.84 -4.39
C LEU A 53 -15.79 -13.79 -3.19
N LEU A 54 -16.64 -13.55 -2.18
CA LEU A 54 -16.76 -14.40 -1.00
C LEU A 54 -17.04 -15.86 -1.38
N GLU A 55 -17.98 -16.11 -2.29
CA GLU A 55 -18.29 -17.47 -2.76
C GLU A 55 -17.09 -18.16 -3.41
N ARG A 56 -16.25 -17.41 -4.15
CA ARG A 56 -15.00 -17.94 -4.71
C ARG A 56 -13.98 -18.24 -3.60
N LEU A 57 -13.82 -17.34 -2.64
CA LEU A 57 -12.85 -17.48 -1.55
C LEU A 57 -13.16 -18.66 -0.63
N LYS A 58 -14.44 -19.00 -0.43
CA LYS A 58 -14.86 -20.19 0.33
C LYS A 58 -14.29 -21.49 -0.25
N THR A 59 -13.96 -21.55 -1.54
CA THR A 59 -13.32 -22.73 -2.15
C THR A 59 -11.87 -22.94 -1.68
N ALA A 60 -11.18 -21.86 -1.33
CA ALA A 60 -9.82 -21.88 -0.81
C ALA A 60 -9.78 -21.97 0.72
N TRP A 61 -10.72 -21.30 1.39
CA TRP A 61 -10.80 -21.27 2.85
C TRP A 61 -12.27 -21.31 3.30
N PRO A 62 -12.85 -22.51 3.54
CA PRO A 62 -14.28 -22.65 3.86
C PRO A 62 -14.74 -21.97 5.15
N ALA A 63 -13.81 -21.57 6.03
CA ALA A 63 -14.13 -20.89 7.28
C ALA A 63 -14.34 -19.37 7.13
N ILE A 64 -14.09 -18.80 5.94
CA ILE A 64 -14.38 -17.39 5.67
C ILE A 64 -15.89 -17.14 5.69
N THR A 65 -16.32 -16.17 6.48
CA THR A 65 -17.73 -15.79 6.62
C THR A 65 -18.04 -14.45 5.96
N GLY A 66 -17.02 -13.65 5.69
CA GLY A 66 -17.17 -12.37 5.00
C GLY A 66 -15.83 -11.87 4.45
N ILE A 67 -15.90 -10.83 3.63
CA ILE A 67 -14.72 -10.10 3.19
C ILE A 67 -15.07 -8.63 3.06
N GLU A 68 -14.27 -7.79 3.70
CA GLU A 68 -14.35 -6.35 3.53
C GLU A 68 -13.26 -5.91 2.54
N SER A 69 -13.54 -4.84 1.81
CA SER A 69 -12.59 -4.30 0.84
C SER A 69 -12.66 -2.78 0.80
N GLU A 70 -11.52 -2.11 0.86
CA GLU A 70 -11.42 -0.66 0.73
C GLU A 70 -10.24 -0.28 -0.15
N HIS A 71 -10.31 0.89 -0.77
CA HIS A 71 -9.15 1.49 -1.41
C HIS A 71 -8.22 2.09 -0.36
N LEU A 72 -6.92 1.98 -0.60
CA LEU A 72 -5.93 2.83 0.05
C LEU A 72 -5.23 3.68 -1.01
N TYR A 73 -4.92 4.92 -0.66
CA TYR A 73 -4.11 5.82 -1.48
C TYR A 73 -2.73 5.94 -0.86
N LEU A 74 -1.72 5.45 -1.58
CA LEU A 74 -0.32 5.58 -1.21
C LEU A 74 0.21 6.86 -1.86
N VAL A 75 0.40 7.89 -1.06
CA VAL A 75 0.80 9.23 -1.52
C VAL A 75 2.25 9.46 -1.13
N GLU A 76 3.10 9.60 -2.13
CA GLU A 76 4.50 10.01 -1.98
C GLU A 76 4.60 11.53 -2.15
N CYS A 77 5.14 12.20 -1.14
CA CYS A 77 5.37 13.65 -1.15
C CYS A 77 6.87 13.95 -1.06
N ALA A 78 7.33 14.96 -1.78
CA ALA A 78 8.72 15.41 -1.76
C ALA A 78 9.11 16.08 -0.42
N THR A 79 8.12 16.65 0.26
CA THR A 79 8.21 17.20 1.61
C THR A 79 6.94 16.83 2.38
N PRO A 80 6.98 16.81 3.72
CA PRO A 80 5.77 16.65 4.53
C PRO A 80 4.71 17.69 4.17
N LEU A 81 3.45 17.27 4.20
CA LEU A 81 2.30 18.15 3.95
C LEU A 81 2.00 18.98 5.19
N ASP A 82 1.65 20.25 5.01
CA ASP A 82 1.04 21.05 6.07
C ASP A 82 -0.44 20.64 6.30
N ALA A 83 -1.09 21.24 7.31
CA ALA A 83 -2.47 20.92 7.65
C ALA A 83 -3.47 21.30 6.53
N ALA A 84 -3.21 22.38 5.80
CA ALA A 84 -4.09 22.84 4.72
C ALA A 84 -3.93 21.97 3.47
N GLU A 85 -2.70 21.57 3.15
CA GLU A 85 -2.37 20.60 2.11
C GLU A 85 -2.98 19.22 2.42
N SER A 86 -2.84 18.75 3.66
CA SER A 86 -3.45 17.49 4.11
C SER A 86 -4.98 17.52 3.97
N SER A 87 -5.61 18.64 4.35
CA SER A 87 -7.06 18.82 4.20
C SER A 87 -7.50 18.82 2.73
N ARG A 88 -6.74 19.50 1.84
CA ARG A 88 -7.00 19.49 0.39
C ARG A 88 -6.82 18.10 -0.21
N LEU A 89 -5.75 17.39 0.16
CA LEU A 89 -5.47 16.04 -0.31
C LEU A 89 -6.60 15.09 0.05
N ASN A 90 -7.05 15.11 1.30
CA ASN A 90 -8.19 14.28 1.75
C ASN A 90 -9.47 14.63 1.00
N ALA A 91 -9.75 15.92 0.77
CA ALA A 91 -10.94 16.35 0.02
C ALA A 91 -10.92 15.88 -1.44
N VAL A 92 -9.78 15.97 -2.13
CA VAL A 92 -9.67 15.56 -3.55
C VAL A 92 -9.72 14.05 -3.71
N LEU A 93 -9.13 13.29 -2.78
CA LEU A 93 -9.14 11.83 -2.81
C LEU A 93 -10.40 11.21 -2.18
N GLU A 94 -11.27 12.04 -1.60
CA GLU A 94 -12.37 11.59 -0.72
C GLU A 94 -11.87 10.61 0.35
N ALA A 95 -10.67 10.89 0.87
CA ALA A 95 -10.04 10.06 1.87
C ALA A 95 -10.55 10.40 3.27
N THR A 96 -10.69 9.38 4.11
CA THR A 96 -11.26 9.52 5.45
C THR A 96 -10.18 9.73 6.50
N ASP A 97 -9.33 8.72 6.68
CA ASP A 97 -8.30 8.69 7.72
C ASP A 97 -6.97 8.17 7.19
N THR A 98 -5.92 8.33 7.99
CA THR A 98 -4.66 7.59 7.77
C THR A 98 -4.92 6.09 7.95
N ALA A 99 -4.38 5.29 7.05
CA ALA A 99 -4.49 3.84 7.12
C ALA A 99 -3.62 3.30 8.26
N VAL A 100 -4.23 2.49 9.12
CA VAL A 100 -3.53 1.70 10.15
C VAL A 100 -3.32 0.27 9.66
N ASP A 101 -2.29 -0.42 10.17
CA ASP A 101 -2.09 -1.83 9.83
C ASP A 101 -3.24 -2.69 10.37
N VAL A 102 -3.68 -3.67 9.57
CA VAL A 102 -4.76 -4.58 9.90
C VAL A 102 -4.24 -6.00 9.79
N ALA A 103 -4.09 -6.66 10.93
CA ALA A 103 -3.58 -8.02 11.00
C ALA A 103 -4.41 -8.96 10.11
N GLY A 104 -3.72 -9.74 9.29
CA GLY A 104 -4.35 -10.71 8.40
C GLY A 104 -4.87 -10.14 7.08
N ALA A 105 -4.86 -8.81 6.88
CA ALA A 105 -5.26 -8.19 5.63
C ALA A 105 -4.32 -8.56 4.46
N PHE A 106 -4.84 -8.36 3.26
CA PHE A 106 -4.13 -8.48 1.99
C PHE A 106 -4.14 -7.12 1.30
N ILE A 107 -3.00 -6.68 0.80
CA ILE A 107 -2.90 -5.50 -0.05
C ILE A 107 -2.66 -5.99 -1.47
N VAL A 108 -3.55 -5.62 -2.38
CA VAL A 108 -3.42 -5.88 -3.81
C VAL A 108 -3.05 -4.56 -4.48
N ALA A 109 -1.91 -4.55 -5.15
CA ALA A 109 -1.34 -3.37 -5.78
C ALA A 109 -0.97 -3.64 -7.24
N PRO A 110 -0.84 -2.61 -8.10
CA PRO A 110 -0.16 -2.78 -9.38
C PRO A 110 1.21 -3.43 -9.19
N ARG A 111 1.64 -4.24 -10.17
CA ARG A 111 2.97 -4.87 -10.14
C ARG A 111 4.07 -3.86 -9.86
N LEU A 112 5.03 -4.25 -9.02
CA LEU A 112 6.19 -3.43 -8.72
C LEU A 112 6.92 -3.02 -10.01
N GLY A 113 7.31 -1.75 -10.09
CA GLY A 113 7.91 -1.17 -11.29
C GLY A 113 6.89 -0.71 -12.35
N THR A 114 5.59 -0.85 -12.11
CA THR A 114 4.54 -0.26 -12.95
C THR A 114 3.91 0.95 -12.27
N ILE A 115 3.48 1.92 -13.09
CA ILE A 115 2.65 3.05 -12.65
C ILE A 115 1.28 2.85 -13.28
N SER A 116 0.22 2.82 -12.47
CA SER A 116 -1.13 2.62 -13.01
C SER A 116 -1.57 3.85 -13.83
N PRO A 117 -2.42 3.67 -14.87
CA PRO A 117 -3.01 4.82 -15.56
C PRO A 117 -3.80 5.76 -14.62
N TRP A 118 -4.38 5.19 -13.56
CA TRP A 118 -5.04 5.96 -12.50
C TRP A 118 -4.02 6.84 -11.75
N SER A 119 -2.85 6.30 -11.39
CA SER A 119 -1.79 7.02 -10.68
C SER A 119 -1.34 8.25 -11.45
N SER A 120 -1.06 8.12 -12.75
CA SER A 120 -0.66 9.25 -13.60
C SER A 120 -1.72 10.35 -13.59
N LYS A 121 -2.99 9.98 -13.83
CA LYS A 121 -4.07 10.96 -13.91
C LYS A 121 -4.38 11.61 -12.56
N ALA A 122 -4.38 10.84 -11.48
CA ALA A 122 -4.63 11.32 -10.13
C ALA A 122 -3.51 12.26 -9.67
N THR A 123 -2.25 11.94 -9.97
CA THR A 123 -1.10 12.81 -9.66
C THR A 123 -1.22 14.16 -10.39
N ASP A 124 -1.61 14.14 -11.68
CA ASP A 124 -1.83 15.37 -12.43
C ASP A 124 -2.98 16.22 -11.86
N ILE A 125 -4.06 15.59 -11.39
CA ILE A 125 -5.17 16.30 -10.74
C ILE A 125 -4.70 16.95 -9.44
N LEU A 126 -3.99 16.21 -8.57
CA LEU A 126 -3.49 16.73 -7.30
C LEU A 126 -2.59 17.95 -7.50
N ARG A 127 -1.70 17.92 -8.50
CA ARG A 127 -0.85 19.07 -8.86
C ARG A 127 -1.68 20.28 -9.28
N HIS A 128 -2.72 20.09 -10.09
CA HIS A 128 -3.65 21.19 -10.46
C HIS A 128 -4.47 21.72 -9.27
N CYS A 129 -4.69 20.91 -8.24
CA CYS A 129 -5.32 21.32 -6.98
C CYS A 129 -4.36 22.02 -6.01
N GLY A 130 -3.16 22.41 -6.45
CA GLY A 130 -2.17 23.10 -5.64
C GLY A 130 -1.35 22.20 -4.71
N LEU A 131 -1.36 20.89 -4.93
CA LEU A 131 -0.53 19.91 -4.20
C LEU A 131 0.73 19.57 -5.00
N GLY A 132 1.51 20.59 -5.34
CA GLY A 132 2.70 20.47 -6.19
C GLY A 132 3.84 19.63 -5.59
N ASN A 133 3.81 19.41 -4.27
CA ASN A 133 4.74 18.55 -3.54
C ASN A 133 4.41 17.06 -3.63
N VAL A 134 3.23 16.67 -4.15
CA VAL A 134 2.91 15.27 -4.42
C VAL A 134 3.73 14.79 -5.61
N VAL A 135 4.64 13.85 -5.31
CA VAL A 135 5.47 13.17 -6.31
C VAL A 135 4.61 12.19 -7.09
N ARG A 136 3.84 11.37 -6.37
CA ARG A 136 3.00 10.32 -6.92
C ARG A 136 1.90 9.93 -5.95
N VAL A 137 0.74 9.58 -6.47
CA VAL A 137 -0.29 8.84 -5.73
C VAL A 137 -0.58 7.53 -6.44
N GLU A 138 -0.71 6.44 -5.69
CA GLU A 138 -1.15 5.15 -6.22
C GLU A 138 -2.36 4.64 -5.43
N ARG A 139 -3.30 4.00 -6.13
CA ARG A 139 -4.47 3.38 -5.50
C ARG A 139 -4.25 1.87 -5.42
N VAL A 140 -4.32 1.34 -4.21
CA VAL A 140 -4.28 -0.11 -3.94
C VAL A 140 -5.59 -0.55 -3.32
N THR A 141 -5.84 -1.86 -3.30
CA THR A 141 -7.03 -2.43 -2.65
C THR A 141 -6.60 -3.23 -1.44
N ARG A 142 -7.18 -2.91 -0.28
CA ARG A 142 -7.03 -3.69 0.94
C ARG A 142 -8.22 -4.62 1.10
N PHE A 143 -7.95 -5.92 1.20
CA PHE A 143 -8.93 -6.95 1.51
C PHE A 143 -8.75 -7.44 2.94
N MET A 144 -9.84 -7.51 3.69
CA MET A 144 -9.87 -7.93 5.09
C MET A 144 -10.84 -9.11 5.23
N PRO A 145 -10.35 -10.36 5.17
CA PRO A 145 -11.18 -11.52 5.38
C PRO A 145 -11.74 -11.56 6.79
N VAL A 146 -13.02 -11.88 6.90
CA VAL A 146 -13.72 -12.07 8.17
C VAL A 146 -13.97 -13.55 8.36
N ALA A 147 -13.49 -14.07 9.48
CA ALA A 147 -13.86 -15.37 10.03
C ALA A 147 -13.98 -15.22 11.54
N GLY A 148 -14.54 -16.22 12.21
CA GLY A 148 -14.52 -16.27 13.68
C GLY A 148 -13.09 -16.36 14.24
N LYS A 149 -12.86 -17.18 15.27
CA LYS A 149 -11.52 -17.30 15.89
C LYS A 149 -10.47 -18.05 15.04
N LYS A 150 -10.80 -18.43 13.80
CA LYS A 150 -9.93 -19.24 12.95
C LYS A 150 -9.17 -18.33 11.99
N ASN A 151 -7.85 -18.48 11.94
CA ASN A 151 -7.00 -17.87 10.93
C ASN A 151 -6.73 -18.88 9.80
N PRO A 152 -6.50 -18.41 8.56
CA PRO A 152 -6.07 -19.30 7.49
C PRO A 152 -4.66 -19.81 7.78
N SER A 153 -4.41 -21.08 7.47
CA SER A 153 -3.06 -21.65 7.36
C SER A 153 -2.25 -20.93 6.27
N ALA A 154 -0.94 -21.15 6.24
CA ALA A 154 -0.07 -20.56 5.20
C ALA A 154 -0.51 -20.96 3.78
N ALA A 155 -0.93 -22.22 3.59
CA ALA A 155 -1.44 -22.71 2.31
C ALA A 155 -2.76 -22.04 1.91
N GLU A 156 -3.70 -21.93 2.86
CA GLU A 156 -4.98 -21.23 2.63
C GLU A 156 -4.73 -19.74 2.34
N ARG A 157 -3.81 -19.08 3.04
CA ARG A 157 -3.42 -17.68 2.80
C ARG A 157 -2.87 -17.48 1.38
N GLY A 158 -2.03 -18.40 0.89
CA GLY A 158 -1.52 -18.37 -0.49
C GLY A 158 -2.62 -18.60 -1.55
N ALA A 159 -3.56 -19.51 -1.27
CA ALA A 159 -4.70 -19.76 -2.15
C ALA A 159 -5.66 -18.55 -2.20
N LEU A 160 -5.93 -17.92 -1.05
CA LEU A 160 -6.70 -16.68 -0.98
C LEU A 160 -6.02 -15.56 -1.78
N ALA A 161 -4.71 -15.35 -1.59
CA ALA A 161 -3.95 -14.33 -2.32
C ALA A 161 -4.11 -14.48 -3.84
N THR A 162 -4.00 -15.72 -4.35
CA THR A 162 -4.17 -16.04 -5.78
C THR A 162 -5.55 -15.67 -6.32
N LEU A 163 -6.59 -15.71 -5.50
CA LEU A 163 -7.97 -15.40 -5.89
C LEU A 163 -8.30 -13.90 -5.81
N LEU A 164 -7.52 -13.12 -5.07
CA LEU A 164 -7.78 -11.70 -4.77
C LEU A 164 -7.23 -10.72 -5.81
N HIS A 165 -6.26 -11.12 -6.64
CA HIS A 165 -5.61 -10.23 -7.61
C HIS A 165 -5.62 -10.81 -9.02
N ASP A 166 -5.52 -9.95 -10.02
CA ASP A 166 -5.20 -10.36 -11.38
C ASP A 166 -3.69 -10.57 -11.52
N ARG A 167 -3.29 -11.84 -11.62
CA ARG A 167 -1.89 -12.25 -11.74
C ARG A 167 -1.11 -11.52 -12.83
N MET A 168 -1.75 -10.98 -13.87
CA MET A 168 -1.07 -10.33 -15.00
C MET A 168 -0.68 -8.87 -14.72
N ILE A 169 -1.43 -8.18 -13.86
CA ILE A 169 -1.31 -6.72 -13.67
C ILE A 169 -1.10 -6.32 -12.20
N GLU A 170 -1.41 -7.21 -11.26
CA GLU A 170 -1.37 -6.95 -9.82
C GLU A 170 -0.45 -7.94 -9.09
N THR A 171 -0.08 -7.59 -7.85
CA THR A 171 0.65 -8.42 -6.88
C THR A 171 0.06 -8.31 -5.48
#